data_AF-A0A0J7IYE5-F1
#
_entry.id   AF-A0A0J7IYE5-F1
#
_cell.length_a   1.000
_cell.length_b   1.000
_cell.length_c   1.000
_cell.angle_alpha   90.00
_cell.angle_beta   90.00
_cell.angle_gamma   90.00
#
_symmetry.space_group_name_H-M   'P 1'
#
loop_
_entity.id
_entity.type
_entity.pdbx_description
1 polymer ?
#
loop_
_entity_poly.entity_id
_entity_poly.type
_entity_poly.pdbx_seq_one_letter_code
_entity_poly.pdbx_strand_id
1 'polypeptide(L)'
;MNNNIKLSRKKLYDKVWTTPMIQLAKEFNLSDNGLRKICKNFDIPVPPAGYWQKLQYGKKVAQFPLPKKEEEKDININVDVLKQNFSPEDPIRSAVIEKI
;
A
#
# COMPACT_ATOMS: atom_id res chain seq x y z
N MET A 1 -12.35 14.50 -14.70
CA MET A 1 -11.18 15.27 -14.22
C MET A 1 -10.13 14.26 -13.79
N ASN A 2 -8.93 14.33 -14.36
CA ASN A 2 -7.84 13.39 -14.03
C ASN A 2 -7.20 13.84 -12.73
N ASN A 3 -7.44 13.11 -11.64
CA ASN A 3 -6.81 13.40 -10.36
C ASN A 3 -5.51 12.60 -10.27
N ASN A 4 -4.37 13.25 -10.54
CA ASN A 4 -3.06 12.62 -10.41
C ASN A 4 -2.39 13.06 -9.10
N ILE A 5 -2.02 12.11 -8.26
CA ILE A 5 -1.18 12.37 -7.08
C ILE A 5 0.27 12.14 -7.48
N LYS A 6 1.10 13.17 -7.30
CA LYS A 6 2.55 13.10 -7.51
C LYS A 6 3.26 13.01 -6.17
N LEU A 7 4.07 11.98 -5.95
CA LEU A 7 4.80 11.79 -4.69
C LEU A 7 6.15 11.07 -4.92
N SER A 8 7.15 11.32 -4.07
CA SER A 8 8.48 10.74 -4.25
C SER A 8 8.52 9.25 -3.90
N ARG A 9 9.44 8.51 -4.53
CA ARG A 9 9.68 7.07 -4.22
C ARG A 9 9.88 6.81 -2.73
N LYS A 10 10.66 7.67 -2.05
CA LYS A 10 10.87 7.59 -0.60
C LYS A 10 9.57 7.78 0.18
N LYS A 11 8.72 8.74 -0.22
CA LYS A 11 7.46 9.00 0.49
C LYS A 11 6.48 7.82 0.35
N LEU A 12 6.44 7.15 -0.81
CA LEU A 12 5.65 5.92 -0.96
C LEU A 12 6.19 4.80 -0.07
N TYR A 13 7.51 4.61 -0.04
CA TYR A 13 8.15 3.65 0.86
C TYR A 13 7.77 3.90 2.32
N ASP A 14 7.93 5.14 2.81
CA ASP A 14 7.59 5.47 4.19
C ASP A 14 6.12 5.09 4.50
N LYS A 15 5.18 5.47 3.63
CA LYS A 15 3.76 5.11 3.76
C LYS A 15 3.50 3.60 3.77
N VAL A 16 4.16 2.85 2.88
CA VAL A 16 4.02 1.38 2.75
C VAL A 16 4.46 0.66 4.03
N TRP A 17 5.40 1.23 4.78
CA TRP A 17 5.91 0.66 6.02
C TRP A 17 5.27 1.21 7.30
N THR A 18 4.50 2.31 7.21
CA THR A 18 3.74 2.87 8.35
C THR A 18 2.26 2.51 8.31
N THR A 19 1.69 2.18 7.15
CA THR A 19 0.26 1.96 6.95
C THR A 19 -0.01 0.61 6.29
N PRO A 20 -0.98 -0.19 6.77
CA PRO A 20 -1.39 -1.43 6.10
C PRO A 20 -1.78 -1.20 4.64
N MET A 21 -1.30 -2.09 3.76
CA MET A 21 -1.43 -1.94 2.30
C MET A 21 -2.86 -1.69 1.83
N ILE A 22 -3.88 -2.32 2.45
CA ILE A 22 -5.26 -2.15 1.99
C ILE A 22 -5.82 -0.79 2.40
N GLN A 23 -5.41 -0.26 3.55
CA GLN A 23 -5.77 1.10 3.95
C GLN A 23 -5.06 2.11 3.05
N LEU A 24 -3.77 1.91 2.79
CA LEU A 24 -2.99 2.78 1.92
C LEU A 24 -3.52 2.79 0.47
N ALA A 25 -3.96 1.63 -0.04
CA ALA A 25 -4.54 1.55 -1.37
C ALA A 25 -5.85 2.36 -1.49
N LYS A 26 -6.68 2.37 -0.43
CA LYS A 26 -7.89 3.20 -0.37
C LYS A 26 -7.56 4.70 -0.43
N GLU A 27 -6.50 5.15 0.26
CA GLU A 27 -6.05 6.57 0.20
C GLU A 27 -5.72 7.01 -1.24
N PHE A 28 -5.22 6.09 -2.07
CA PHE A 28 -4.87 6.35 -3.46
C PHE A 28 -5.95 5.94 -4.46
N ASN A 29 -7.14 5.53 -4.00
CA ASN A 29 -8.20 4.94 -4.81
C ASN A 29 -7.73 3.78 -5.72
N LEU A 30 -6.84 2.94 -5.19
CA LEU A 30 -6.26 1.77 -5.86
C LEU A 30 -6.76 0.47 -5.22
N SER A 31 -6.61 -0.64 -5.94
CA SER A 31 -6.64 -1.97 -5.34
C SER A 31 -5.31 -2.28 -4.62
N ASP A 32 -5.32 -3.18 -3.64
CA ASP A 32 -4.09 -3.67 -2.99
C ASP A 32 -3.08 -4.20 -4.03
N ASN A 33 -3.56 -4.95 -5.02
CA ASN A 33 -2.71 -5.45 -6.11
C ASN A 33 -2.21 -4.31 -7.02
N GLY A 34 -3.03 -3.29 -7.28
CA GLY A 34 -2.61 -2.09 -8.02
C GLY A 34 -1.47 -1.35 -7.32
N LEU A 35 -1.62 -1.12 -6.01
CA LEU A 35 -0.57 -0.51 -5.20
C LEU A 35 0.72 -1.36 -5.16
N ARG A 36 0.62 -2.69 -5.04
CA ARG A 36 1.78 -3.59 -5.11
C ARG A 36 2.49 -3.54 -6.45
N LYS A 37 1.75 -3.48 -7.56
CA LYS A 37 2.33 -3.33 -8.90
C LYS A 37 3.13 -2.04 -9.02
N ILE A 38 2.59 -0.93 -8.49
CA ILE A 38 3.32 0.35 -8.44
C ILE A 38 4.59 0.18 -7.60
N CYS A 39 4.51 -0.37 -6.39
CA CYS A 39 5.68 -0.58 -5.53
C CYS A 39 6.75 -1.42 -6.25
N LYS A 40 6.34 -2.50 -6.92
CA LYS A 40 7.24 -3.35 -7.71
C LYS A 40 7.91 -2.59 -8.86
N ASN A 41 7.15 -1.81 -9.63
CA ASN A 41 7.70 -1.05 -10.76
C ASN A 41 8.75 -0.02 -10.32
N PHE A 42 8.63 0.51 -9.10
CA PHE A 42 9.57 1.46 -8.53
C PHE A 42 10.62 0.80 -7.62
N ASP A 43 10.71 -0.54 -7.57
CA ASP A 43 11.57 -1.30 -6.65
C ASP A 43 11.47 -0.80 -5.20
N ILE A 44 10.25 -0.62 -4.73
CA ILE A 44 9.94 -0.30 -3.35
C ILE A 44 9.64 -1.64 -2.65
N PRO A 45 10.42 -2.03 -1.63
CA PRO A 45 10.14 -3.24 -0.88
C PRO A 45 8.84 -3.06 -0.09
N VAL A 46 7.98 -4.07 -0.14
CA VAL A 46 6.70 -4.12 0.58
C VAL A 46 6.81 -5.05 1.78
N PRO A 47 6.07 -4.79 2.87
CA PRO A 47 6.03 -5.69 4.02
C PRO A 47 5.57 -7.10 3.60
N PRO A 48 6.24 -8.17 4.09
CA PRO A 48 5.83 -9.54 3.81
C PRO A 48 4.47 -9.85 4.45
N ALA A 49 3.84 -10.94 3.98
CA ALA A 49 2.62 -11.44 4.60
C ALA A 49 2.84 -11.69 6.12
N GLY A 50 1.86 -11.28 6.93
CA GLY A 50 1.95 -11.38 8.38
C GLY A 50 2.85 -10.35 9.07
N TYR A 51 3.50 -9.43 8.36
CA TYR A 51 4.26 -8.32 8.99
C TYR A 51 3.39 -7.53 9.97
N TRP A 52 2.22 -7.08 9.54
CA TRP A 52 1.30 -6.29 10.36
C TRP A 52 0.77 -7.08 11.56
N GLN A 53 0.47 -8.36 11.38
CA GLN A 53 0.07 -9.23 12.47
C GLN A 53 1.19 -9.37 13.51
N LYS A 54 2.44 -9.63 13.07
CA LYS A 54 3.60 -9.70 13.97
C LYS A 54 3.81 -8.39 14.73
N LEU A 55 3.67 -7.25 14.04
CA LEU A 55 3.78 -5.92 14.64
C LEU A 55 2.70 -5.69 15.71
N GLN A 56 1.44 -6.06 15.43
CA GLN A 56 0.33 -5.96 16.37
C GLN A 56 0.54 -6.80 17.64
N TYR A 57 1.14 -7.99 17.51
CA TYR A 57 1.49 -8.84 18.66
C TYR A 57 2.85 -8.52 19.29
N GLY A 58 3.45 -7.35 18.98
CA GLY A 58 4.72 -6.92 19.56
C GLY A 58 5.93 -7.80 19.21
N LYS A 59 5.82 -8.61 18.16
CA LYS A 59 6.92 -9.48 17.72
C LYS A 59 7.96 -8.66 16.97
N LYS A 60 9.22 -9.10 17.04
CA LYS A 60 10.30 -8.52 16.24
C LYS A 60 9.98 -8.68 14.75
N VAL A 61 9.99 -7.57 14.02
CA VAL A 61 9.81 -7.51 12.57
C VAL A 61 11.03 -6.87 11.93
N ALA A 62 11.35 -7.29 10.70
CA ALA A 62 12.41 -6.69 9.90
C ALA A 62 11.79 -5.77 8.84
N GLN A 63 12.31 -4.55 8.75
CA GLN A 63 12.04 -3.63 7.66
C GLN A 63 13.18 -3.70 6.65
N PHE A 64 12.84 -3.92 5.38
CA PHE A 64 13.84 -3.93 4.30
C PHE A 64 14.14 -2.50 3.88
N PRO A 65 15.42 -2.08 3.86
CA PRO A 65 15.77 -0.72 3.46
C PRO A 65 15.41 -0.47 2.00
N LEU A 66 15.06 0.77 1.68
CA LEU A 66 14.82 1.20 0.31
C LEU A 66 16.12 1.09 -0.51
N PRO A 67 16.16 0.30 -1.62
CA PRO A 67 17.35 0.18 -2.45
C PRO A 67 17.72 1.52 -3.10
N LYS A 68 19.00 1.89 -3.06
CA LYS A 68 19.49 3.08 -3.77
C LYS A 68 19.28 2.91 -5.27
N LYS A 69 18.74 3.95 -5.92
CA LYS A 69 18.68 4.07 -7.38
C LYS A 69 19.36 5.39 -7.76
N GLU A 70 20.03 5.40 -8.91
CA GLU A 70 20.70 6.58 -9.46
C GLU A 70 19.69 7.68 -9.84
N GLU A 71 18.45 7.29 -10.16
CA GLU A 71 17.37 8.21 -10.53
C GLU A 71 16.24 8.18 -9.50
N GLU A 72 16.10 9.26 -8.72
CA GLU A 72 14.91 9.50 -7.89
C GLU A 72 13.79 10.08 -8.74
N LYS A 73 13.01 9.20 -9.37
CA LYS A 73 11.82 9.58 -10.13
C LYS A 73 10.60 9.72 -9.21
N ASP A 74 9.85 10.79 -9.43
CA ASP A 74 8.54 10.96 -8.82
C ASP A 74 7.53 9.93 -9.36
N ILE A 75 6.68 9.45 -8.48
CA ILE A 75 5.62 8.49 -8.78
C ILE A 75 4.34 9.27 -9.03
N ASN A 76 3.80 9.14 -10.24
CA ASN A 76 2.48 9.66 -10.59
C ASN A 76 1.45 8.54 -10.43
N ILE A 77 0.56 8.69 -9.46
CA ILE A 77 -0.55 7.77 -9.23
C ILE A 77 -1.81 8.39 -9.83
N ASN A 78 -2.39 7.74 -10.83
CA ASN A 78 -3.67 8.15 -11.40
C ASN A 78 -4.80 7.66 -10.48
N VAL A 79 -5.42 8.61 -9.81
CA VAL A 79 -6.56 8.40 -8.91
C VAL A 79 -7.80 8.43 -9.79
N ASP A 80 -8.15 7.29 -10.37
CA ASP A 80 -9.33 7.17 -11.21
C ASP A 80 -10.57 7.24 -10.33
N VAL A 81 -11.16 8.43 -10.19
CA VAL A 81 -12.33 8.69 -9.34
C VAL A 81 -13.55 7.86 -9.76
N LEU A 82 -13.55 7.33 -10.99
CA LEU A 82 -14.66 6.57 -11.56
C LEU A 82 -14.62 5.07 -11.21
N LYS A 83 -13.62 4.58 -10.48
CA LYS A 83 -13.68 3.26 -9.84
C LYS A 83 -14.35 3.32 -8.47
N GLN A 84 -15.57 3.86 -8.42
CA GLN A 84 -16.53 3.48 -7.38
C GLN A 84 -17.05 2.08 -7.74
N ASN A 85 -16.30 1.05 -7.39
CA ASN A 85 -16.78 -0.34 -7.26
C ASN A 85 -15.85 -1.11 -6.31
N PHE A 86 -15.43 -0.47 -5.23
CA PHE A 86 -15.15 -1.20 -3.99
C PHE A 86 -16.45 -1.20 -3.22
N SER A 87 -17.28 -2.20 -3.48
CA SER A 87 -18.49 -2.36 -2.69
C SER A 87 -18.09 -2.53 -1.22
N PRO A 88 -18.71 -1.81 -0.28
CA PRO A 88 -18.47 -2.00 1.15
C PRO A 88 -18.82 -3.42 1.65
N GLU A 89 -19.37 -4.29 0.79
CA GLU A 89 -19.72 -5.68 1.08
C GLU A 89 -18.78 -6.72 0.42
N ASP A 90 -17.47 -6.50 0.38
CA ASP A 90 -16.51 -7.59 0.14
C ASP A 90 -16.59 -8.62 1.29
N PRO A 91 -17.23 -9.80 1.13
CA PRO A 91 -17.53 -10.71 2.24
C PRO A 91 -16.28 -11.37 2.83
N ILE A 92 -15.16 -11.28 2.11
CA ILE A 92 -13.90 -11.95 2.45
C ILE A 92 -13.19 -11.25 3.63
N ARG A 93 -13.58 -10.03 4.03
CA ARG A 93 -12.98 -9.33 5.19
C ARG A 93 -13.86 -9.13 6.41
N SER A 94 -15.18 -9.22 6.33
CA SER A 94 -16.02 -9.17 7.55
C SER A 94 -15.74 -10.35 8.50
N ALA A 95 -15.30 -11.50 7.99
CA ALA A 95 -15.04 -12.67 8.81
C ALA A 95 -13.77 -12.60 9.69
N VAL A 96 -12.94 -11.55 9.59
CA VAL A 96 -11.70 -11.43 10.39
C VAL A 96 -11.85 -10.48 11.58
N ILE A 97 -12.95 -9.71 11.68
CA ILE A 97 -13.13 -8.71 12.75
C ILE A 97 -14.21 -9.09 13.77
N GLU A 98 -15.11 -10.04 13.50
CA GLU A 98 -16.20 -10.44 14.43
C GLU A 98 -16.00 -11.78 15.17
N LYS A 99 -14.76 -12.23 15.37
CA LYS A 99 -14.47 -13.30 16.34
C LYS A 99 -13.32 -12.92 17.24
N ILE A 100 -13.59 -11.91 18.08
CA ILE A 100 -12.99 -11.77 19.41
C ILE A 100 -14.09 -12.20 20.40
#